data_AF-A0A397DTQ3-F1
#
_entry.id   AF-A0A397DTQ3-F1
#
_cell.length_a   1.000
_cell.length_b   1.000
_cell.length_c   1.000
_cell.angle_alpha   90.00
_cell.angle_beta   90.00
_cell.angle_gamma   90.00
#
_symmetry.space_group_name_H-M   'P 1'
#
loop_
_entity.id
_entity.type
_entity.pdbx_description
1 polymer ?
#
loop_
_entity_poly.entity_id
_entity_poly.type
_entity_poly.pdbx_seq_one_letter_code
_entity_poly.pdbx_strand_id
1 'polypeptide(L)'
;MPKQFTIVYIPAEEGTELQEWHLDLPQDVDGQIACLTERLRAHFKGKTGAASTDEQKDAFRQQIIKQVTLLRTSPVVLNHATHIVNVYMYCSNHTIHPTQRNVTVVVQMESLVDSIPLILNTPAVKYVGVNLYVDDKGTAKNLPVNLRASAIAQACGKMLEVRGDAFIARLFDNDDAFVRLDFTLSEINADAEWIKIAQRQSSGNSQSASSAAASGRQCASPSCSSKGVHRCSRCQAEYYCSQVCQKSHWRVHKLTCVKK
;
A
#
# COMPACT_ATOMS: atom_id res chain seq x y z
N MET A 1 -16.43 -23.33 18.43
CA MET A 1 -16.40 -21.85 18.47
C MET A 1 -15.50 -21.38 17.34
N PRO A 2 -15.86 -20.33 16.58
CA PRO A 2 -14.94 -19.76 15.60
C PRO A 2 -13.68 -19.28 16.32
N LYS A 3 -12.51 -19.47 15.70
CA LYS A 3 -11.28 -18.86 16.20
C LYS A 3 -11.40 -17.34 16.03
N GLN A 4 -10.74 -16.58 16.89
CA GLN A 4 -10.71 -15.13 16.83
C GLN A 4 -9.28 -14.62 16.94
N PHE A 5 -9.10 -13.36 16.55
CA PHE A 5 -7.86 -12.62 16.77
C PHE A 5 -8.17 -11.20 17.24
N THR A 6 -7.20 -10.63 17.95
CA THR A 6 -7.29 -9.31 18.58
C THR A 6 -6.47 -8.29 17.81
N ILE A 7 -7.02 -7.09 17.63
CA ILE A 7 -6.31 -5.92 17.10
C ILE A 7 -6.54 -4.73 18.01
N VAL A 8 -5.68 -3.72 17.91
CA VAL A 8 -5.82 -2.47 18.65
C VAL A 8 -6.41 -1.39 17.76
N TYR A 9 -7.52 -0.78 18.20
CA TYR A 9 -8.12 0.41 17.62
C TYR A 9 -7.62 1.66 18.35
N ILE A 10 -7.20 2.66 17.57
CA ILE A 10 -6.69 3.95 18.02
C ILE A 10 -7.60 5.05 17.46
N PRO A 11 -8.62 5.49 18.21
CA PRO A 11 -9.49 6.58 17.80
C PRO A 11 -8.69 7.87 17.56
N ALA A 12 -9.11 8.66 16.57
CA ALA A 12 -8.55 9.99 16.33
C ALA A 12 -8.96 11.01 17.40
N GLU A 13 -10.11 10.79 18.03
CA GLU A 13 -10.63 11.62 19.10
C GLU A 13 -9.81 11.44 20.38
N GLU A 14 -9.27 12.54 20.90
CA GLU A 14 -8.34 12.53 22.04
C GLU A 14 -8.98 12.02 23.33
N GLY A 15 -10.27 12.31 23.55
CA GLY A 15 -11.02 11.88 24.73
C GLY A 15 -11.43 10.41 24.73
N THR A 16 -11.30 9.70 23.61
CA THR A 16 -11.73 8.31 23.47
C THR A 16 -10.54 7.38 23.69
N GLU A 17 -10.63 6.46 24.64
CA GLU A 17 -9.55 5.50 24.95
C GLU A 17 -9.26 4.54 23.78
N LEU A 18 -8.04 3.99 23.76
CA LEU A 18 -7.70 2.90 22.83
C LEU A 18 -8.51 1.66 23.19
N GLN A 19 -8.85 0.84 22.19
CA GLN A 19 -9.74 -0.32 22.39
C GLN A 19 -9.17 -1.57 21.75
N GLU A 20 -9.51 -2.74 22.30
CA GLU A 20 -9.27 -4.03 21.65
C GLU A 20 -10.49 -4.43 20.84
N TRP A 21 -10.25 -4.77 19.58
CA TRP A 21 -11.26 -5.32 18.71
C TRP A 21 -10.99 -6.79 18.49
N HIS A 22 -12.03 -7.58 18.69
CA HIS A 22 -12.01 -9.02 18.45
C HIS A 22 -12.71 -9.29 17.11
N LEU A 23 -12.03 -10.04 16.26
CA LEU A 23 -12.48 -10.39 14.92
C LEU A 23 -12.49 -11.90 14.78
N ASP A 24 -13.51 -12.41 14.08
CA ASP A 24 -13.51 -13.80 13.67
C ASP A 24 -12.34 -14.07 12.71
N LEU A 25 -11.71 -15.23 12.90
CA LEU A 25 -10.60 -15.72 12.10
C LEU A 25 -11.11 -16.79 11.14
N PRO A 26 -11.28 -16.48 9.85
CA PRO A 26 -11.64 -17.46 8.84
C PRO A 26 -10.60 -18.59 8.75
N GLN A 27 -11.03 -19.77 8.30
CA GLN A 27 -10.13 -20.92 8.17
C GLN A 27 -9.27 -20.85 6.91
N ASP A 28 -9.81 -20.28 5.82
CA ASP A 28 -9.13 -20.12 4.55
C ASP A 28 -8.28 -18.83 4.52
N VAL A 29 -7.23 -18.85 3.70
CA VAL A 29 -6.25 -17.75 3.61
C VAL A 29 -6.89 -16.48 3.05
N ASP A 30 -7.70 -16.59 2.00
CA ASP A 30 -8.35 -15.45 1.36
C ASP A 30 -9.28 -14.71 2.36
N GLY A 31 -10.05 -15.48 3.13
CA GLY A 31 -10.88 -14.96 4.22
C GLY A 31 -10.07 -14.25 5.30
N GLN A 32 -8.91 -14.79 5.71
CA GLN A 32 -8.06 -14.14 6.72
C GLN A 32 -7.44 -12.82 6.24
N ILE A 33 -7.18 -12.70 4.93
CA ILE A 33 -6.71 -11.46 4.32
C ILE A 33 -7.85 -10.44 4.26
N ALA A 34 -9.01 -10.86 3.75
CA ALA A 34 -10.17 -10.01 3.50
C ALA A 34 -10.86 -9.52 4.79
N CYS A 35 -10.99 -10.38 5.82
CA CYS A 35 -11.83 -10.10 6.99
C CYS A 35 -11.49 -8.77 7.69
N LEU A 36 -10.20 -8.46 7.82
CA LEU A 36 -9.76 -7.21 8.42
C LEU A 36 -9.98 -6.04 7.46
N THR A 37 -9.52 -6.16 6.21
CA THR A 37 -9.53 -5.04 5.26
C THR A 37 -10.94 -4.61 4.90
N GLU A 38 -11.90 -5.54 4.80
CA GLU A 38 -13.31 -5.23 4.58
C GLU A 38 -13.95 -4.52 5.78
N ARG A 39 -13.68 -5.00 7.01
CA ARG A 39 -14.19 -4.37 8.23
C ARG A 39 -13.64 -2.95 8.39
N LEU A 40 -12.34 -2.75 8.14
CA LEU A 40 -11.72 -1.42 8.20
C LEU A 40 -12.23 -0.50 7.09
N ARG A 41 -12.45 -1.01 5.87
CA ARG A 41 -13.06 -0.24 4.78
C ARG A 41 -14.46 0.25 5.17
N ALA A 42 -15.27 -0.61 5.78
CA ALA A 42 -16.59 -0.23 6.27
C ALA A 42 -16.51 0.86 7.35
N HIS A 43 -15.55 0.74 8.28
CA HIS A 43 -15.30 1.74 9.31
C HIS A 43 -14.92 3.11 8.72
N PHE A 44 -13.93 3.15 7.83
CA PHE A 44 -13.45 4.41 7.23
C PHE A 44 -14.46 5.04 6.28
N LYS A 45 -15.32 4.25 5.63
CA LYS A 45 -16.43 4.78 4.81
C LYS A 45 -17.41 5.61 5.64
N GLY A 46 -17.64 5.22 6.90
CA GLY A 46 -18.50 5.95 7.84
C GLY A 46 -17.86 7.22 8.41
N LYS A 47 -16.56 7.44 8.22
CA LYS A 47 -15.84 8.60 8.74
C LYS A 47 -15.81 9.71 7.68
N THR A 48 -16.57 10.77 7.93
CA THR A 48 -16.56 12.01 7.13
C THR A 48 -15.92 13.11 7.96
N GLY A 49 -14.91 13.81 7.41
CA GLY A 49 -14.41 15.04 8.02
C GLY A 49 -15.15 16.27 7.49
N ALA A 50 -14.76 17.44 7.98
CA ALA A 50 -15.45 18.71 7.68
C ALA A 50 -15.16 19.26 6.26
N ALA A 51 -14.46 18.51 5.41
CA ALA A 51 -14.17 18.94 4.05
C ALA A 51 -15.46 19.14 3.25
N SER A 52 -15.61 20.33 2.66
CA SER A 52 -16.72 20.64 1.77
C SER A 52 -16.68 19.74 0.54
N THR A 53 -17.85 19.50 -0.07
CA THR A 53 -17.98 18.68 -1.28
C THR A 53 -17.06 19.16 -2.42
N ASP A 54 -16.72 20.44 -2.45
CA ASP A 54 -15.84 21.02 -3.47
C ASP A 54 -14.35 20.86 -3.15
N GLU A 55 -13.95 20.91 -1.87
CA GLU A 55 -12.60 20.53 -1.44
C GLU A 55 -12.32 19.04 -1.68
N GLN A 56 -13.31 18.18 -1.43
CA GLN A 56 -13.22 16.74 -1.74
C GLN A 56 -13.04 16.49 -3.24
N LYS A 57 -13.74 17.25 -4.10
CA LYS A 57 -13.58 17.19 -5.56
C LYS A 57 -12.21 17.72 -6.01
N ASP A 58 -11.70 18.78 -5.40
CA ASP A 58 -10.39 19.34 -5.79
C ASP A 58 -9.24 18.43 -5.36
N ALA A 59 -9.29 17.89 -4.13
CA ALA A 59 -8.34 16.87 -3.68
C ALA A 59 -8.35 15.63 -4.60
N PHE A 60 -9.53 15.19 -5.05
CA PHE A 60 -9.65 14.11 -6.03
C PHE A 60 -9.02 14.46 -7.38
N ARG A 61 -9.29 15.68 -7.89
CA ARG A 61 -8.67 16.18 -9.13
C ARG A 61 -7.14 16.19 -9.01
N GLN A 62 -6.60 16.69 -7.91
CA GLN A 62 -5.16 16.71 -7.66
C GLN A 62 -4.56 15.30 -7.60
N GLN A 63 -5.26 14.34 -6.98
CA GLN A 63 -4.81 12.94 -6.91
C GLN A 63 -4.81 12.25 -8.29
N ILE A 64 -5.85 12.47 -9.10
CA ILE A 64 -5.93 12.01 -10.50
C ILE A 64 -4.80 12.65 -11.31
N ILE A 65 -4.58 13.96 -11.19
CA ILE A 65 -3.50 14.67 -11.89
C ILE A 65 -2.14 14.08 -11.51
N LYS A 66 -1.91 13.76 -10.24
CA LYS A 66 -0.65 13.13 -9.79
C LYS A 66 -0.45 11.76 -10.43
N GLN A 67 -1.50 10.93 -10.53
CA GLN A 67 -1.45 9.63 -11.21
C GLN A 67 -1.27 9.77 -12.73
N VAL A 68 -1.95 10.71 -13.38
CA VAL A 68 -1.83 10.98 -14.82
C VAL A 68 -0.47 11.58 -15.17
N THR A 69 0.10 12.42 -14.30
CA THR A 69 1.43 13.00 -14.48
C THR A 69 2.53 11.95 -14.37
N LEU A 70 2.38 10.95 -13.50
CA LEU A 70 3.28 9.79 -13.42
C LEU A 70 3.23 8.90 -14.68
N LEU A 71 2.10 8.85 -15.38
CA LEU A 71 1.97 8.15 -16.66
C LEU A 71 2.61 8.93 -17.84
N ARG A 72 2.78 10.24 -17.71
CA ARG A 72 3.42 11.09 -18.74
C ARG A 72 4.95 11.06 -18.70
N THR A 73 5.57 10.45 -17.68
CA THR A 73 7.04 10.33 -17.56
C THR A 73 7.62 9.02 -18.11
N SER A 74 6.83 8.20 -18.80
CA SER A 74 7.30 6.97 -19.47
C SER A 74 7.12 7.07 -21.00
N PRO A 75 8.19 6.99 -21.82
CA PRO A 75 8.10 7.21 -23.28
C PRO A 75 7.35 6.15 -24.10
N VAL A 76 6.70 5.16 -23.48
CA VAL A 76 6.33 3.89 -24.17
C VAL A 76 4.83 3.78 -24.50
N VAL A 77 3.97 4.73 -24.14
CA VAL A 77 2.53 4.61 -24.40
C VAL A 77 1.96 5.80 -25.16
N LEU A 78 2.56 6.13 -26.32
CA LEU A 78 1.99 7.14 -27.22
C LEU A 78 0.96 6.56 -28.23
N ASN A 79 0.83 5.23 -28.36
CA ASN A 79 0.00 4.64 -29.43
C ASN A 79 -1.29 3.94 -28.99
N HIS A 80 -1.75 4.11 -27.75
CA HIS A 80 -3.13 3.77 -27.36
C HIS A 80 -3.87 4.93 -26.66
N ALA A 81 -3.22 6.09 -26.55
CA ALA A 81 -3.79 7.30 -25.96
C ALA A 81 -4.61 8.14 -26.96
N THR A 82 -4.97 7.61 -28.12
CA THR A 82 -5.76 8.32 -29.14
C THR A 82 -7.27 8.13 -29.00
N HIS A 83 -7.75 7.31 -28.06
CA HIS A 83 -9.19 7.08 -27.86
C HIS A 83 -9.81 7.71 -26.61
N ILE A 84 -9.00 8.10 -25.61
CA ILE A 84 -9.52 8.74 -24.37
C ILE A 84 -9.49 10.28 -24.46
N VAL A 85 -8.59 10.84 -25.27
CA VAL A 85 -8.43 12.31 -25.39
C VAL A 85 -9.46 12.93 -26.35
N ASN A 86 -10.02 12.17 -27.28
CA ASN A 86 -11.01 12.68 -28.24
C ASN A 86 -12.42 12.89 -27.68
N VAL A 87 -12.71 12.43 -26.45
CA VAL A 87 -14.01 12.72 -25.80
C VAL A 87 -14.02 14.10 -25.15
N TYR A 88 -12.86 14.67 -24.80
CA TYR A 88 -12.79 15.96 -24.08
C TYR A 88 -12.58 17.19 -24.97
N MET A 89 -12.31 17.03 -26.28
CA MET A 89 -11.97 18.16 -27.17
C MET A 89 -12.90 18.36 -28.37
N TYR A 90 -14.06 17.67 -28.41
CA TYR A 90 -15.08 17.82 -29.46
C TYR A 90 -16.40 18.46 -28.98
N CYS A 91 -16.42 19.03 -27.77
CA CYS A 91 -17.58 19.73 -27.22
C CYS A 91 -17.41 21.26 -27.15
N SER A 92 -16.53 21.84 -27.97
CA SER A 92 -16.30 23.30 -27.96
C SER A 92 -17.00 24.07 -29.09
N ASN A 93 -17.78 23.44 -29.99
CA ASN A 93 -18.36 24.17 -31.13
C ASN A 93 -19.78 23.79 -31.58
N HIS A 94 -20.57 23.06 -30.79
CA HIS A 94 -22.00 22.89 -31.10
C HIS A 94 -22.90 23.16 -29.89
N THR A 95 -23.96 23.93 -30.17
CA THR A 95 -25.05 24.29 -29.28
C THR A 95 -25.63 23.06 -28.60
N ILE A 96 -25.39 22.94 -27.30
CA ILE A 96 -25.87 21.83 -26.48
C ILE A 96 -27.37 22.03 -26.19
N HIS A 97 -28.17 21.07 -26.64
CA HIS A 97 -29.60 20.97 -26.38
C HIS A 97 -29.86 20.80 -24.86
N PRO A 98 -30.90 21.43 -24.27
CA PRO A 98 -31.04 21.57 -22.82
C PRO A 98 -31.54 20.32 -22.05
N THR A 99 -31.43 19.10 -22.58
CA THR A 99 -32.08 17.90 -22.00
C THR A 99 -31.16 16.90 -21.30
N GLN A 100 -29.87 17.20 -21.09
CA GLN A 100 -28.96 16.30 -20.36
C GLN A 100 -28.31 16.95 -19.12
N ARG A 101 -29.13 17.63 -18.31
CA ARG A 101 -28.80 17.83 -16.90
C ARG A 101 -28.99 16.50 -16.18
N ASN A 102 -27.97 16.08 -15.42
CA ASN A 102 -27.96 14.95 -14.46
C ASN A 102 -27.33 13.62 -14.93
N VAL A 103 -26.13 13.65 -15.55
CA VAL A 103 -25.17 12.56 -15.29
C VAL A 103 -24.38 12.96 -14.05
N THR A 104 -24.97 12.74 -12.87
CA THR A 104 -24.20 12.73 -11.63
C THR A 104 -23.27 11.53 -11.72
N VAL A 105 -22.06 11.73 -12.21
CA VAL A 105 -21.00 10.72 -12.10
C VAL A 105 -20.60 10.68 -10.63
N VAL A 106 -21.37 9.96 -9.82
CA VAL A 106 -20.95 9.54 -8.48
C VAL A 106 -19.87 8.49 -8.71
N VAL A 107 -18.63 8.92 -8.99
CA VAL A 107 -17.48 8.02 -8.79
C VAL A 107 -17.41 7.84 -7.29
N GLN A 108 -18.08 6.80 -6.81
CA GLN A 108 -18.11 6.45 -5.40
C GLN A 108 -16.65 6.19 -5.01
N MET A 109 -16.07 7.13 -4.28
CA MET A 109 -14.70 7.06 -3.82
C MET A 109 -14.65 5.92 -2.81
N GLU A 110 -14.34 4.70 -3.25
CA GLU A 110 -14.15 3.60 -2.31
C GLU A 110 -12.98 3.97 -1.41
N SER A 111 -13.26 4.18 -0.12
CA SER A 111 -12.23 4.38 0.90
C SER A 111 -11.31 3.18 0.85
N LEU A 112 -10.01 3.38 0.68
CA LEU A 112 -9.04 2.29 0.75
C LEU A 112 -8.43 2.27 2.15
N VAL A 113 -8.13 1.07 2.60
CA VAL A 113 -7.35 0.84 3.81
C VAL A 113 -5.90 0.85 3.38
N ASP A 114 -5.13 1.85 3.81
CA ASP A 114 -3.69 1.83 3.63
C ASP A 114 -3.04 1.00 4.75
N SER A 115 -2.08 0.15 4.40
CA SER A 115 -1.43 -0.80 5.31
C SER A 115 0.06 -0.51 5.37
N ILE A 116 0.49 0.10 6.46
CA ILE A 116 1.85 0.59 6.66
C ILE A 116 2.60 -0.37 7.59
N PRO A 117 3.64 -1.07 7.12
CA PRO A 117 4.38 -2.00 7.96
C PRO A 117 5.21 -1.25 9.01
N LEU A 118 4.91 -1.47 10.28
CA LEU A 118 5.73 -1.05 11.42
C LEU A 118 6.89 -2.03 11.61
N ILE A 119 6.60 -3.33 11.53
CA ILE A 119 7.60 -4.41 11.43
C ILE A 119 7.38 -5.14 10.10
N LEU A 120 8.45 -5.26 9.31
CA LEU A 120 8.51 -6.12 8.14
C LEU A 120 8.67 -7.58 8.58
N ASN A 121 7.81 -8.47 8.05
CA ASN A 121 7.75 -9.92 8.26
C ASN A 121 8.93 -10.68 7.63
N THR A 122 10.15 -10.31 7.99
CA THR A 122 11.39 -10.95 7.49
C THR A 122 11.69 -12.28 8.22
N PRO A 123 12.56 -13.15 7.67
CA PRO A 123 12.99 -14.36 8.38
C PRO A 123 13.60 -14.09 9.77
N ALA A 124 14.25 -12.95 9.95
CA ALA A 124 14.85 -12.54 11.23
C ALA A 124 13.81 -12.35 12.35
N VAL A 125 12.57 -12.01 11.99
CA VAL A 125 11.43 -11.88 12.92
C VAL A 125 10.47 -13.05 12.78
N LYS A 126 10.95 -14.20 12.28
CA LYS A 126 10.16 -15.42 12.07
C LYS A 126 8.90 -15.16 11.24
N TYR A 127 9.01 -14.28 10.25
CA TYR A 127 7.90 -13.93 9.35
C TYR A 127 6.68 -13.31 10.05
N VAL A 128 6.86 -12.77 11.26
CA VAL A 128 5.82 -12.02 11.97
C VAL A 128 5.96 -10.53 11.68
N GLY A 129 4.92 -9.94 11.11
CA GLY A 129 4.80 -8.51 10.84
C GLY A 129 3.80 -7.82 11.77
N VAL A 130 3.97 -6.51 11.92
CA VAL A 130 3.01 -5.64 12.62
C VAL A 130 2.72 -4.47 11.69
N ASN A 131 1.45 -4.26 11.37
CA ASN A 131 1.02 -3.24 10.42
C ASN A 131 0.11 -2.23 11.12
N LEU A 132 0.30 -0.96 10.76
CA LEU A 132 -0.59 0.15 11.04
C LEU A 132 -1.53 0.34 9.84
N TYR A 133 -2.83 0.25 10.08
CA TYR A 133 -3.88 0.45 9.08
C TYR A 133 -4.52 1.81 9.27
N VAL A 134 -4.58 2.60 8.21
CA VAL A 134 -5.11 3.97 8.22
C VAL A 134 -6.03 4.22 7.02
N ASP A 135 -6.81 5.29 7.09
CA ASP A 135 -7.62 5.75 5.97
C ASP A 135 -6.73 6.43 4.91
N ASP A 136 -6.67 5.87 3.69
CA ASP A 136 -5.88 6.44 2.59
C ASP A 136 -6.38 7.84 2.16
N LYS A 137 -7.61 8.19 2.53
CA LYS A 137 -8.23 9.48 2.27
C LYS A 137 -8.26 10.39 3.50
N GLY A 138 -7.61 10.05 4.62
CA GLY A 138 -7.68 10.85 5.84
C GLY A 138 -7.37 12.34 5.63
N THR A 139 -6.35 12.66 4.83
CA THR A 139 -6.02 14.04 4.44
C THR A 139 -7.08 14.68 3.55
N ALA A 140 -7.55 13.98 2.51
CA ALA A 140 -8.56 14.51 1.58
C ALA A 140 -9.93 14.72 2.24
N LYS A 141 -10.25 13.90 3.24
CA LYS A 141 -11.44 14.03 4.09
C LYS A 141 -11.28 15.14 5.15
N ASN A 142 -10.09 15.72 5.29
CA ASN A 142 -9.74 16.65 6.37
C ASN A 142 -10.05 16.07 7.76
N LEU A 143 -9.66 14.81 8.00
CA LEU A 143 -9.81 14.17 9.30
C LEU A 143 -8.80 14.76 10.30
N PRO A 144 -9.13 14.79 11.61
CA PRO A 144 -8.22 15.27 12.64
C PRO A 144 -6.93 14.44 12.67
N VAL A 145 -5.83 15.08 13.07
CA VAL A 145 -4.55 14.38 13.29
C VAL A 145 -4.70 13.48 14.51
N ASN A 146 -4.37 12.19 14.32
CA ASN A 146 -4.33 11.22 15.39
C ASN A 146 -2.93 11.22 16.00
N LEU A 147 -2.74 12.04 17.03
CA LEU A 147 -1.45 12.22 17.70
C LEU A 147 -0.93 10.91 18.29
N ARG A 148 -1.82 10.06 18.82
CA ARG A 148 -1.45 8.77 19.42
C ARG A 148 -0.93 7.78 18.37
N ALA A 149 -1.65 7.62 17.25
CA ALA A 149 -1.20 6.76 16.16
C ALA A 149 0.10 7.29 15.52
N SER A 150 0.21 8.61 15.34
CA SER A 150 1.42 9.26 14.82
C SER A 150 2.62 9.04 15.74
N ALA A 151 2.43 9.17 17.06
CA ALA A 151 3.47 8.91 18.06
C ALA A 151 3.93 7.45 18.05
N ILE A 152 3.02 6.48 17.91
CA ILE A 152 3.39 5.06 17.78
C ILE A 152 4.19 4.81 16.50
N ALA A 153 3.77 5.39 15.36
CA ALA A 153 4.50 5.29 14.10
C ALA A 153 5.90 5.90 14.23
N GLN A 154 6.02 7.07 14.85
CA GLN A 154 7.29 7.73 15.13
C GLN A 154 8.18 6.90 16.04
N ALA A 155 7.63 6.30 17.10
CA ALA A 155 8.35 5.39 17.98
C ALA A 155 8.90 4.18 17.21
N CYS A 156 8.22 3.71 16.15
CA CYS A 156 8.70 2.66 15.25
C CYS A 156 9.70 3.15 14.19
N GLY A 157 10.12 4.43 14.24
CA GLY A 157 11.02 5.04 13.27
C GLY A 157 10.35 5.46 11.96
N LYS A 158 9.02 5.61 11.91
CA LYS A 158 8.28 6.10 10.74
C LYS A 158 7.91 7.58 10.93
N MET A 159 8.37 8.44 10.04
CA MET A 159 7.91 9.84 9.99
C MET A 159 6.57 9.90 9.26
N LEU A 160 5.49 9.62 9.98
CA LEU A 160 4.13 9.55 9.44
C LEU A 160 3.18 10.38 10.29
N GLU A 161 2.46 11.31 9.66
CA GLU A 161 1.32 11.99 10.25
C GLU A 161 0.04 11.22 9.91
N VAL A 162 -0.56 10.59 10.91
CA VAL A 162 -1.79 9.81 10.75
C VAL A 162 -3.00 10.73 10.89
N ARG A 163 -3.90 10.71 9.91
CA ARG A 163 -5.18 11.44 9.96
C ARG A 163 -6.37 10.49 10.07
N GLY A 164 -7.22 10.76 11.04
CA GLY A 164 -8.35 9.91 11.38
C GLY A 164 -7.97 8.70 12.22
N ASP A 165 -8.91 7.77 12.28
CA ASP A 165 -8.79 6.55 13.06
C ASP A 165 -7.68 5.64 12.52
N ALA A 166 -7.05 4.88 13.40
CA ALA A 166 -6.02 3.93 13.02
C ALA A 166 -6.17 2.58 13.74
N PHE A 167 -5.58 1.54 13.18
CA PHE A 167 -5.61 0.20 13.75
C PHE A 167 -4.25 -0.46 13.66
N ILE A 168 -3.88 -1.26 14.67
CA ILE A 168 -2.66 -2.06 14.65
C ILE A 168 -3.04 -3.53 14.69
N ALA A 169 -2.52 -4.31 13.74
CA ALA A 169 -2.71 -5.75 13.71
C ALA A 169 -1.40 -6.48 13.42
N ARG A 170 -1.30 -7.69 13.96
CA ARG A 170 -0.17 -8.60 13.74
C ARG A 170 -0.56 -9.69 12.75
N LEU A 171 0.41 -10.11 11.95
CA LEU A 171 0.26 -11.23 11.03
C LEU A 171 1.54 -12.05 10.99
N PHE A 172 1.39 -13.32 10.64
CA PHE A 172 2.44 -14.18 10.14
C PHE A 172 2.23 -14.34 8.64
N ASP A 173 3.29 -14.16 7.85
CA ASP A 173 3.28 -14.40 6.41
C ASP A 173 4.68 -14.77 5.92
N ASN A 174 4.85 -16.02 5.49
CA ASN A 174 6.09 -16.57 4.95
C ASN A 174 5.99 -16.98 3.48
N ASP A 175 5.09 -16.35 2.70
CA ASP A 175 4.73 -16.68 1.32
C ASP A 175 3.94 -18.00 1.14
N ASP A 176 4.18 -19.01 1.99
CA ASP A 176 3.48 -20.30 1.94
C ASP A 176 2.23 -20.36 2.84
N ALA A 177 2.22 -19.59 3.92
CA ALA A 177 1.15 -19.55 4.90
C ALA A 177 0.94 -18.14 5.44
N PHE A 178 -0.33 -17.77 5.59
CA PHE A 178 -0.77 -16.49 6.14
C PHE A 178 -1.68 -16.74 7.34
N VAL A 179 -1.38 -16.08 8.47
CA VAL A 179 -2.19 -16.18 9.69
C VAL A 179 -2.27 -14.83 10.40
N ARG A 180 -3.49 -14.40 10.79
CA ARG A 180 -3.66 -13.27 11.71
C ARG A 180 -3.34 -13.71 13.14
N LEU A 181 -2.57 -12.89 13.85
CA LEU A 181 -2.20 -13.15 15.24
C LEU A 181 -2.77 -12.06 16.14
N ASP A 182 -2.88 -12.37 17.43
CA ASP A 182 -3.28 -11.38 18.43
C ASP A 182 -2.25 -10.24 18.53
N PHE A 183 -2.78 -9.03 18.61
CA PHE A 183 -2.09 -7.83 19.04
C PHE A 183 -2.98 -7.10 20.04
N THR A 184 -2.52 -7.00 21.29
CA THR A 184 -3.33 -6.51 22.42
C THR A 184 -2.87 -5.13 22.89
N LEU A 185 -3.72 -4.42 23.63
CA LEU A 185 -3.39 -3.11 24.21
C LEU A 185 -2.20 -3.18 25.16
N SER A 186 -2.02 -4.31 25.86
CA SER A 186 -0.88 -4.53 26.75
C SER A 186 0.47 -4.42 26.04
N GLU A 187 0.49 -4.57 24.71
CA GLU A 187 1.69 -4.49 23.89
C GLU A 187 2.01 -3.07 23.41
N ILE A 188 1.09 -2.11 23.58
CA ILE A 188 1.32 -0.69 23.31
C ILE A 188 2.09 -0.07 24.49
N ASN A 189 3.40 -0.33 24.50
CA ASN A 189 4.33 0.20 25.48
C ASN A 189 5.58 0.72 24.75
N ALA A 190 6.02 1.94 25.08
CA ALA A 190 7.20 2.58 24.48
C ALA A 190 8.48 1.73 24.58
N ASP A 191 8.61 0.90 25.63
CA ASP A 191 9.76 0.02 25.85
C ASP A 191 9.59 -1.40 25.30
N ALA A 192 8.47 -1.68 24.62
CA ALA A 192 8.19 -2.99 24.08
C ALA A 192 9.26 -3.41 23.05
N GLU A 193 9.71 -4.67 23.12
CA GLU A 193 10.79 -5.16 22.25
C GLU A 193 10.42 -5.06 20.76
N TRP A 194 9.14 -5.20 20.42
CA TRP A 194 8.68 -5.06 19.04
C TRP A 194 8.91 -3.64 18.49
N ILE A 195 8.81 -2.59 19.31
CA ILE A 195 9.14 -1.21 18.89
C ILE A 195 10.63 -1.09 18.60
N LYS A 196 11.50 -1.68 19.44
CA LYS A 196 12.96 -1.68 19.20
C LYS A 196 13.30 -2.43 17.92
N ILE A 197 12.62 -3.53 17.63
CA ILE A 197 12.75 -4.27 16.35
C ILE A 197 12.34 -3.36 15.18
N ALA A 198 11.18 -2.70 15.28
CA ALA A 198 10.68 -1.77 14.25
C ALA A 198 11.66 -0.61 14.00
N GLN A 199 12.21 -0.02 15.05
CA GLN A 199 13.24 1.01 14.97
C GLN A 199 14.48 0.51 14.24
N ARG A 200 15.03 -0.66 14.62
CA ARG A 200 16.21 -1.24 13.96
C ARG A 200 15.95 -1.46 12.46
N GLN A 201 14.76 -1.93 12.09
CA GLN A 201 14.37 -2.10 10.69
C GLN A 201 14.25 -0.74 9.96
N SER A 202 13.73 0.29 10.62
CA SER A 202 13.63 1.65 10.06
C SER A 202 14.99 2.37 9.96
N SER A 203 15.89 2.18 10.92
CA SER A 203 17.25 2.74 10.92
C SER A 203 18.19 2.03 9.95
N GLY A 204 18.05 0.72 9.77
CA GLY A 204 18.67 -0.01 8.65
C GLY A 204 18.19 0.50 7.28
N ASN A 205 17.02 1.14 7.26
CA ASN A 205 16.44 1.78 6.08
C ASN A 205 16.98 3.20 5.82
N SER A 206 17.71 3.83 6.76
CA SER A 206 18.50 5.04 6.49
C SER A 206 19.76 4.75 5.66
N GLN A 207 20.08 3.47 5.44
CA GLN A 207 20.96 2.98 4.36
C GLN A 207 20.20 2.08 3.36
N SER A 208 18.88 2.26 3.22
CA SER A 208 18.07 1.67 2.14
C SER A 208 17.01 2.64 1.59
N ALA A 209 17.31 3.94 1.66
CA ALA A 209 16.81 4.96 0.74
C ALA A 209 18.01 5.65 0.06
N SER A 210 18.92 4.83 -0.45
CA SER A 210 19.79 5.17 -1.58
C SER A 210 19.76 3.99 -2.55
N SER A 211 18.55 3.67 -3.04
CA SER A 211 18.38 3.01 -4.34
C SER A 211 18.35 4.03 -5.48
N ALA A 212 18.97 5.21 -5.28
CA ALA A 212 19.50 6.03 -6.37
C ALA A 212 20.91 5.55 -6.75
N ALA A 213 21.03 4.27 -7.13
CA ALA A 213 22.07 3.72 -8.02
C ALA A 213 21.86 2.20 -8.28
N ALA A 214 20.62 1.74 -8.42
CA ALA A 214 20.37 0.62 -9.33
C ALA A 214 19.95 1.28 -10.65
N SER A 215 20.92 1.69 -11.45
CA SER A 215 20.75 1.78 -12.89
C SER A 215 19.95 0.55 -13.30
N GLY A 216 18.69 0.77 -13.70
CA GLY A 216 17.72 -0.30 -13.90
C GLY A 216 18.31 -1.32 -14.85
N ARG A 217 18.80 -2.44 -14.30
CA ARG A 217 19.40 -3.48 -15.12
C ARG A 217 18.24 -4.08 -15.90
N GLN A 218 18.28 -3.83 -17.20
CA GLN A 218 17.27 -4.32 -18.12
C GLN A 218 17.23 -5.85 -18.01
N CYS A 219 16.04 -6.41 -18.21
CA CYS A 219 15.91 -7.84 -18.37
C CYS A 219 16.93 -8.33 -19.41
N ALA A 220 17.74 -9.31 -19.05
CA ALA A 220 18.78 -9.86 -19.91
C ALA A 220 18.21 -10.71 -21.06
N SER A 221 16.88 -10.87 -21.14
CA SER A 221 16.24 -11.51 -22.28
C SER A 221 16.30 -10.58 -23.50
N PRO A 222 16.86 -11.00 -24.65
CA PRO A 222 17.05 -10.13 -25.82
C PRO A 222 15.77 -9.47 -26.36
N SER A 223 14.62 -10.09 -26.12
CA SER A 223 13.29 -9.62 -26.54
C SER A 223 12.53 -8.82 -25.47
N CYS A 224 13.18 -8.47 -24.35
CA CYS A 224 12.52 -7.83 -23.22
C CYS A 224 13.21 -6.51 -22.83
N SER A 225 12.44 -5.43 -22.83
CA SER A 225 12.88 -4.11 -22.36
C SER A 225 12.39 -3.77 -20.96
N SER A 226 11.70 -4.70 -20.30
CA SER A 226 11.25 -4.54 -18.92
C SER A 226 12.43 -4.53 -17.94
N LYS A 227 12.24 -3.94 -16.77
CA LYS A 227 13.25 -3.93 -15.70
C LYS A 227 13.44 -5.34 -15.14
N GLY A 228 14.69 -5.75 -14.91
CA GLY A 228 15.01 -7.00 -14.23
C GLY A 228 14.76 -6.88 -12.73
N VAL A 229 13.75 -7.58 -12.22
CA VAL A 229 13.37 -7.58 -10.79
C VAL A 229 13.85 -8.85 -10.06
N HIS A 230 14.20 -9.89 -10.80
CA HIS A 230 14.76 -11.14 -10.29
C HIS A 230 16.17 -11.35 -10.86
N ARG A 231 17.03 -12.08 -10.15
CA ARG A 231 18.36 -12.46 -10.65
C ARG A 231 18.50 -13.96 -10.76
N CYS A 232 19.36 -14.43 -11.67
CA CYS A 232 19.67 -15.85 -11.80
C CYS A 232 20.12 -16.40 -10.43
N SER A 233 19.41 -17.40 -9.90
CA SER A 233 19.70 -17.96 -8.57
C SER A 233 21.08 -18.62 -8.48
N ARG A 234 21.64 -19.06 -9.61
CA ARG A 234 22.94 -19.75 -9.68
C ARG A 234 24.15 -18.79 -9.63
N CYS A 235 24.18 -17.79 -10.50
CA CYS A 235 25.33 -16.88 -10.62
C CYS A 235 25.10 -15.51 -9.98
N GLN A 236 23.83 -15.15 -9.77
CA GLN A 236 23.40 -13.82 -9.31
C GLN A 236 23.89 -12.65 -10.19
N ALA A 237 24.39 -12.92 -11.40
CA ALA A 237 24.99 -11.93 -12.30
C ALA A 237 23.99 -11.34 -13.31
N GLU A 238 23.10 -12.16 -13.87
CA GLU A 238 22.07 -11.74 -14.82
C GLU A 238 20.72 -11.48 -14.16
N TYR A 239 19.96 -10.52 -14.71
CA TYR A 239 18.70 -10.02 -14.18
C TYR A 239 17.54 -10.26 -15.17
N TYR A 240 16.37 -10.61 -14.66
CA TYR A 240 15.18 -10.95 -15.44
C TYR A 240 13.93 -10.33 -14.85
N CYS A 241 12.99 -9.92 -15.70
CA CYS A 241 11.69 -9.45 -15.23
C CYS A 241 10.79 -10.61 -14.75
N SER A 242 11.04 -11.83 -15.25
CA SER A 242 10.25 -13.02 -14.94
C SER A 242 11.05 -14.30 -15.18
N GLN A 243 10.60 -15.40 -14.58
CA GLN A 243 11.14 -16.74 -14.84
C GLN A 243 11.02 -17.16 -16.32
N VAL A 244 10.03 -16.63 -17.04
CA VAL A 244 9.86 -16.88 -18.49
C VAL A 244 11.03 -16.29 -19.27
N CYS A 245 11.41 -15.05 -18.96
CA CYS A 245 12.57 -14.39 -19.58
C CYS A 245 13.90 -15.08 -19.22
N GLN A 246 14.04 -15.57 -17.99
CA GLN A 246 15.20 -16.37 -17.58
C GLN A 246 15.30 -17.66 -18.40
N LYS A 247 14.21 -18.41 -18.55
CA LYS A 247 14.16 -19.66 -19.34
C LYS A 247 14.41 -19.41 -20.83
N SER A 248 13.88 -18.32 -21.39
CA SER A 248 14.11 -17.93 -22.78
C SER A 248 15.59 -17.60 -23.04
N HIS A 249 16.22 -16.83 -22.15
CA HIS A 249 17.65 -16.50 -22.25
C HIS A 249 18.59 -17.67 -21.88
N TRP A 250 18.09 -18.71 -21.18
CA TRP A 250 18.91 -19.79 -20.63
C TRP A 250 19.81 -20.48 -21.65
N ARG A 251 19.37 -20.61 -22.91
CA ARG A 251 20.15 -21.25 -23.98
C ARG A 251 21.53 -20.61 -24.19
N VAL A 252 21.61 -19.28 -24.02
CA VAL A 252 22.83 -18.50 -24.16
C VAL A 252 23.49 -18.26 -22.80
N HIS A 253 22.71 -17.86 -21.80
CA HIS A 253 23.23 -17.57 -20.45
C HIS A 253 23.99 -18.74 -19.82
N LYS A 254 23.53 -19.99 -20.04
CA LYS A 254 24.17 -21.18 -19.44
C LYS A 254 25.64 -21.36 -19.83
N LEU A 255 26.06 -20.79 -20.97
CA LEU A 255 27.44 -20.88 -21.46
C LEU A 255 28.39 -20.03 -20.61
N THR A 256 27.89 -18.99 -19.93
CA THR A 256 28.66 -18.06 -19.11
C THR A 256 28.22 -18.05 -17.63
N CYS A 257 27.24 -18.88 -17.25
CA CYS A 257 26.67 -18.94 -15.91
C CYS A 257 27.56 -19.73 -14.92
N VAL A 258 28.35 -19.02 -14.12
CA VAL A 258 29.20 -19.61 -13.07
C VAL A 258 28.48 -19.57 -11.72
N LYS A 259 28.51 -20.69 -10.97
CA LYS A 259 27.89 -20.73 -9.63
C LYS A 259 28.67 -19.83 -8.68
N LYS A 260 27.94 -18.99 -7.95
CA LYS A 260 28.50 -18.11 -6.92
C LYS A 260 28.71 -18.85 -5.60
#